data_AF-A0A427XIK8-F1
#
_entry.id   AF-A0A427XIK8-F1
#
_cell.length_a   1.000
_cell.length_b   1.000
_cell.length_c   1.000
_cell.angle_alpha   90.00
_cell.angle_beta   90.00
_cell.angle_gamma   90.00
#
_symmetry.space_group_name_H-M   'P 1'
#
loop_
_entity.id
_entity.type
_entity.pdbx_description
1 polymer ?
#
loop_
_entity_poly.entity_id
_entity_poly.type
_entity_poly.pdbx_seq_one_letter_code
_entity_poly.pdbx_strand_id
1 'polypeptide(L)'
;MTRTLPLTYPAPVRRLTDPSPAAIEAAAVTLVAAFDNPTTRACNGEASEGIDIVRQRATLIEAIIDPRMEVLVIEEEQDVAALVFIIPPEFKRRPVDSLAPHNAALAALVTPELEAVGKKLDTALAQLKLDTFGPAVNEMYSIGRLATSPGHQRKGLGRILLDVILDRARNENRDIALVTPTPSVRDWYLRMGFHIHGKLDIELRVASLSSRRLMKELADIKGNGTPTGIALVSADNMEEWVFTIQVLGDETVYRGETFALRIRFGERYPIEYPEVTFLAHGQYKPPMHPHVYTNGHICASILGPEWSPVLNAVSVCITMQSMLASCKKKEWPKGNDSYVARAPANPKHTRWEYHDDTV
;
A
#
# COMPACT_ATOMS: atom_id res chain seq x y z
N MET A 1 -5.66 37.07 37.35
CA MET A 1 -4.99 37.59 36.14
C MET A 1 -3.71 36.79 35.92
N THR A 2 -3.73 35.76 35.07
CA THR A 2 -2.52 35.05 34.63
C THR A 2 -1.99 35.77 33.40
N ARG A 3 -0.93 36.55 33.57
CA ARG A 3 -0.20 37.16 32.46
C ARG A 3 0.82 36.13 31.98
N THR A 4 0.45 35.33 30.98
CA THR A 4 1.40 34.43 30.33
C THR A 4 2.43 35.29 29.61
N LEU A 5 3.67 35.31 30.10
CA LEU A 5 4.78 35.91 29.36
C LEU A 5 4.93 35.14 28.04
N PRO A 6 5.23 35.82 26.92
CA PRO A 6 5.53 35.12 25.67
C PRO A 6 6.72 34.18 25.89
N LEU A 7 6.56 32.91 25.52
CA LEU A 7 7.63 31.92 25.57
C LEU A 7 8.80 32.40 24.68
N THR A 8 9.98 32.52 25.26
CA THR A 8 11.21 32.86 24.55
C THR A 8 11.95 31.58 24.17
N TYR A 9 12.40 31.51 22.91
CA TYR A 9 13.14 30.37 22.38
C TYR A 9 14.63 30.72 22.23
N PRO A 10 15.54 29.75 22.38
CA PRO A 10 16.95 29.98 22.05
C PRO A 10 17.07 30.29 20.56
N ALA A 11 17.84 31.30 20.19
CA ALA A 11 18.21 31.50 18.78
C ALA A 11 18.95 30.24 18.26
N PRO A 12 18.66 29.74 17.05
CA PRO A 12 17.82 30.32 15.98
C PRO A 12 16.36 29.81 15.94
N VAL A 13 15.82 29.25 17.03
CA VAL A 13 14.48 28.65 17.05
C VAL A 13 13.39 29.74 17.05
N ARG A 14 12.39 29.59 16.18
CA ARG A 14 11.20 30.46 16.15
C ARG A 14 9.91 29.65 16.07
N ARG A 15 8.80 30.20 16.55
CA ARG A 15 7.46 29.67 16.29
C ARG A 15 7.03 30.08 14.88
N LEU A 16 6.54 29.12 14.09
CA LEU A 16 5.86 29.38 12.83
C LEU A 16 4.41 29.77 13.13
N THR A 17 4.09 31.03 12.87
CA THR A 17 2.74 31.60 13.06
C THR A 17 2.15 32.17 11.77
N ASP A 18 2.93 32.22 10.69
CA ASP A 18 2.50 32.74 9.40
C ASP A 18 1.72 31.64 8.65
N PRO A 19 0.40 31.82 8.39
CA PRO A 19 -0.39 30.87 7.63
C PRO A 19 -0.30 31.12 6.11
N SER A 20 0.61 31.99 5.63
CA SER A 20 0.74 32.30 4.20
C SER A 20 1.04 31.04 3.37
N PRO A 21 0.50 30.95 2.13
CA PRO A 21 0.76 29.80 1.26
C PRO A 21 2.25 29.49 1.07
N ALA A 22 3.11 30.52 1.00
CA ALA A 22 4.55 30.36 0.85
C ALA A 22 5.21 29.72 2.08
N ALA A 23 4.85 30.17 3.28
CA ALA A 23 5.38 29.62 4.53
C ALA A 23 4.93 28.18 4.76
N ILE A 24 3.66 27.88 4.46
CA ILE A 24 3.11 26.52 4.51
C ILE A 24 3.82 25.61 3.50
N GLU A 25 4.06 26.10 2.28
CA GLU A 25 4.73 25.32 1.24
C GLU A 25 6.15 24.95 1.64
N ALA A 26 6.95 25.93 2.09
CA ALA A 26 8.33 25.70 2.51
C ALA A 26 8.41 24.64 3.63
N ALA A 27 7.55 24.75 4.65
CA ALA A 27 7.50 23.78 5.74
C ALA A 27 7.00 22.39 5.29
N ALA A 28 6.01 22.33 4.40
CA ALA A 28 5.46 21.07 3.88
C ALA A 28 6.49 20.30 3.03
N VAL A 29 7.24 21.01 2.19
CA VAL A 29 8.33 20.43 1.39
C VAL A 29 9.41 19.84 2.31
N THR A 30 9.81 20.56 3.36
CA THR A 30 10.76 20.03 4.36
C THR A 30 10.24 18.76 5.03
N LEU A 31 8.95 18.71 5.40
CA LEU A 31 8.34 17.51 5.96
C LEU A 31 8.39 16.33 5.00
N VAL A 32 7.97 16.51 3.75
CA VAL A 32 7.97 15.44 2.74
C VAL A 32 9.40 14.97 2.45
N ALA A 33 10.36 15.89 2.34
CA ALA A 33 11.76 15.54 2.07
C ALA A 33 12.47 14.86 3.26
N ALA A 34 12.05 15.14 4.49
CA ALA A 34 12.67 14.60 5.70
C ALA A 34 12.16 13.20 6.07
N PHE A 35 10.99 12.79 5.58
CA PHE A 35 10.38 11.51 5.94
C PHE A 35 10.19 10.61 4.73
N ASP A 36 10.57 9.34 4.89
CA ASP A 36 10.20 8.28 3.94
C ASP A 36 8.71 7.88 4.06
N ASN A 37 7.96 8.49 4.98
CA ASN A 37 6.50 8.34 5.19
C ASN A 37 5.92 6.93 4.91
N PRO A 38 6.47 5.86 5.50
CA PRO A 38 6.02 4.49 5.23
C PRO A 38 4.55 4.29 5.61
N THR A 39 4.08 4.98 6.65
CA THR A 39 2.68 4.99 7.07
C THR A 39 1.77 5.63 6.03
N THR A 40 2.18 6.74 5.40
CA THR A 40 1.42 7.36 4.30
C THR A 40 1.31 6.39 3.12
N ARG A 41 2.39 5.70 2.76
CA ARG A 41 2.36 4.68 1.70
C ARG A 41 1.45 3.51 2.07
N ALA A 42 1.53 3.01 3.30
CA ALA A 42 0.70 1.90 3.75
C ALA A 42 -0.79 2.28 3.80
N CYS A 43 -1.12 3.51 4.21
CA CYS A 43 -2.50 3.99 4.26
C CYS A 43 -3.09 4.38 2.91
N ASN A 44 -2.26 4.75 1.91
CA ASN A 44 -2.73 5.33 0.66
C ASN A 44 -2.38 4.51 -0.60
N GLY A 45 -1.50 3.51 -0.50
CA GLY A 45 -1.01 2.73 -1.64
C GLY A 45 -0.39 3.61 -2.73
N GLU A 46 -0.77 3.36 -3.99
CA GLU A 46 -0.33 4.10 -5.18
C GLU A 46 -0.72 5.59 -5.16
N ALA A 47 -1.73 5.99 -4.37
CA ALA A 47 -2.14 7.39 -4.26
C ALA A 47 -1.26 8.22 -3.32
N SER A 48 -0.21 7.62 -2.73
CA SER A 48 0.60 8.22 -1.67
C SER A 48 1.38 9.47 -2.08
N GLU A 49 1.94 9.53 -3.29
CA GLU A 49 2.79 10.65 -3.74
C GLU A 49 2.02 11.99 -3.77
N GLY A 50 0.78 11.99 -4.28
CA GLY A 50 -0.05 13.21 -4.34
C GLY A 50 -0.71 13.57 -3.00
N ILE A 51 -1.00 12.58 -2.17
CA ILE A 51 -1.70 12.78 -0.89
C ILE A 51 -0.76 13.35 0.19
N ASP A 52 0.52 12.96 0.19
CA ASP A 52 1.41 13.29 1.30
C ASP A 52 1.62 14.80 1.47
N ILE A 53 1.99 15.49 0.39
CA ILE A 53 2.22 16.94 0.43
C ILE A 53 0.95 17.70 0.81
N VAL A 54 -0.20 17.31 0.26
CA VAL A 54 -1.50 17.92 0.57
C VAL A 54 -1.85 17.71 2.06
N ARG A 55 -1.57 16.52 2.60
CA ARG A 55 -1.76 16.20 4.02
C ARG A 55 -0.83 17.00 4.93
N GLN A 56 0.44 17.18 4.57
CA GLN A 56 1.36 18.00 5.37
C GLN A 56 0.91 19.47 5.39
N ARG A 57 0.50 20.03 4.25
CA ARG A 57 -0.08 21.39 4.17
C ARG A 57 -1.30 21.54 5.08
N ALA A 58 -2.26 20.63 5.01
CA ALA A 58 -3.45 20.65 5.85
C ALA A 58 -3.09 20.59 7.35
N THR A 59 -2.17 19.69 7.72
CA THR A 59 -1.71 19.53 9.11
C THR A 59 -0.97 20.76 9.64
N LEU A 60 -0.12 21.40 8.82
CA LEU A 60 0.58 22.64 9.17
C LEU A 60 -0.40 23.78 9.44
N ILE A 61 -1.37 23.97 8.54
CA ILE A 61 -2.38 25.02 8.67
C ILE A 61 -3.19 24.84 9.96
N GLU A 62 -3.65 23.61 10.23
CA GLU A 62 -4.34 23.30 11.50
C GLU A 62 -3.48 23.61 12.72
N ALA A 63 -2.18 23.26 12.67
CA ALA A 63 -1.24 23.51 13.76
C ALA A 63 -0.91 24.99 13.98
N ILE A 64 -0.94 25.80 12.93
CA ILE A 64 -0.69 27.25 13.01
C ILE A 64 -1.93 28.00 13.49
N ILE A 65 -3.13 27.56 13.07
CA ILE A 65 -4.39 28.20 13.45
C ILE A 65 -4.81 27.85 14.88
N ASP A 66 -4.62 26.60 15.34
CA ASP A 66 -4.94 26.25 16.74
C ASP A 66 -3.83 26.79 17.67
N PRO A 67 -4.11 27.82 18.48
CA PRO A 67 -3.08 28.50 19.28
C PRO A 67 -2.45 27.60 20.34
N ARG A 68 -3.04 26.42 20.60
CA ARG A 68 -2.54 25.42 21.54
C ARG A 68 -1.44 24.57 20.93
N MET A 69 -1.44 24.36 19.62
CA MET A 69 -0.35 23.65 18.94
C MET A 69 0.80 24.60 18.64
N GLU A 70 2.01 24.08 18.67
CA GLU A 70 3.21 24.84 18.34
C GLU A 70 3.98 24.13 17.23
N VAL A 71 4.23 24.87 16.16
CA VAL A 71 5.20 24.48 15.13
C VAL A 71 6.43 25.34 15.36
N LEU A 72 7.52 24.74 15.81
CA LEU A 72 8.80 25.44 15.92
C LEU A 72 9.66 25.12 14.71
N VAL A 73 10.37 26.12 14.20
CA VAL A 73 11.22 26.00 13.01
C VAL A 73 12.59 26.61 13.27
N ILE A 74 13.58 26.10 12.53
CA ILE A 74 14.89 26.72 12.33
C ILE A 74 15.01 26.99 10.83
N GLU A 75 15.39 28.21 10.48
CA GLU A 75 15.61 28.62 9.10
C GLU A 75 17.08 28.88 8.82
N GLU A 76 17.55 28.45 7.65
CA GLU A 76 18.87 28.77 7.11
C GLU A 76 18.67 29.20 5.64
N GLU A 77 19.33 30.28 5.21
CA GLU A 77 19.34 30.72 3.80
C GLU A 77 17.94 30.86 3.15
N GLN A 78 16.92 31.25 3.93
CA GLN A 78 15.50 31.38 3.54
C GLN A 78 14.72 30.06 3.43
N ASP A 79 15.34 28.92 3.74
CA ASP A 79 14.69 27.61 3.79
C ASP A 79 14.36 27.19 5.22
N VAL A 80 13.29 26.40 5.37
CA VAL A 80 12.96 25.73 6.63
C VAL A 80 13.90 24.53 6.81
N ALA A 81 15.04 24.75 7.46
CA ALA A 81 16.08 23.74 7.68
C ALA A 81 15.63 22.60 8.62
N ALA A 82 14.87 22.93 9.66
CA ALA A 82 14.29 21.94 10.57
C ALA A 82 12.98 22.44 11.19
N LEU A 83 12.12 21.51 11.59
CA LEU A 83 10.88 21.84 12.29
C LEU A 83 10.39 20.75 13.24
N VAL A 84 9.60 21.15 14.24
CA VAL A 84 8.94 20.25 15.18
C VAL A 84 7.51 20.66 15.47
N PHE A 85 6.61 19.69 15.54
CA PHE A 85 5.23 19.85 16.03
C PHE A 85 5.17 19.44 17.50
N ILE A 86 4.76 20.36 18.35
CA ILE A 86 4.54 20.15 19.78
C ILE A 86 3.04 20.23 20.03
N ILE A 87 2.51 19.13 20.56
CA ILE A 87 1.13 19.01 21.00
C ILE A 87 1.14 19.09 22.53
N PRO A 88 0.43 20.04 23.14
CA PRO A 88 0.45 20.20 24.58
C PRO A 88 -0.38 19.13 25.30
N PRO A 89 -0.21 19.00 26.63
CA PRO A 89 -1.13 18.28 27.49
C PRO A 89 -2.58 18.74 27.29
N GLU A 90 -3.49 17.81 27.54
CA GLU A 90 -4.94 17.97 27.50
C GLU A 90 -5.46 18.43 26.12
N PHE A 91 -4.63 18.26 25.09
CA PHE A 91 -4.99 18.64 23.74
C PHE A 91 -6.06 17.70 23.17
N LYS A 92 -7.27 18.22 23.11
CA LYS A 92 -8.36 17.64 22.33
C LYS A 92 -8.42 18.34 20.97
N ARG A 93 -8.14 17.57 19.91
CA ARG A 93 -8.35 18.01 18.53
C ARG A 93 -9.84 18.30 18.36
N ARG A 94 -10.20 19.51 17.95
CA ARG A 94 -11.60 19.84 17.67
C ARG A 94 -11.99 19.24 16.32
N PRO A 95 -13.23 18.75 16.15
CA PRO A 95 -13.76 18.47 14.82
C PRO A 95 -13.58 19.71 13.95
N VAL A 96 -13.02 19.53 12.75
CA VAL A 96 -12.65 20.63 11.85
C VAL A 96 -13.88 21.12 11.11
N ASP A 97 -14.82 21.70 11.85
CA ASP A 97 -15.95 22.42 11.28
C ASP A 97 -15.70 23.92 11.48
N SER A 98 -15.49 24.63 10.35
CA SER A 98 -15.42 26.10 10.15
C SER A 98 -14.07 26.83 9.96
N LEU A 99 -12.88 26.22 10.09
CA LEU A 99 -11.61 26.99 10.07
C LEU A 99 -10.54 26.60 9.02
N ALA A 100 -10.80 25.70 8.07
CA ALA A 100 -9.79 25.36 7.05
C ALA A 100 -10.40 25.21 5.64
N PRO A 101 -10.26 26.20 4.75
CA PRO A 101 -10.50 26.03 3.31
C PRO A 101 -9.55 25.03 2.62
N HIS A 102 -8.71 24.29 3.36
CA HIS A 102 -7.65 23.43 2.82
C HIS A 102 -7.86 21.91 2.99
N ASN A 103 -8.99 21.48 3.58
CA ASN A 103 -9.37 20.06 3.61
C ASN A 103 -10.14 19.60 2.35
N ALA A 104 -10.63 20.51 1.49
CA ALA A 104 -11.33 20.12 0.27
C ALA A 104 -10.43 19.36 -0.72
N ALA A 105 -9.18 19.82 -0.88
CA ALA A 105 -8.20 19.15 -1.75
C ALA A 105 -7.80 17.78 -1.21
N LEU A 106 -7.63 17.64 0.11
CA LEU A 106 -7.34 16.36 0.74
C LEU A 106 -8.55 15.41 0.63
N ALA A 107 -9.76 15.89 0.92
CA ALA A 107 -11.00 15.13 0.82
C ALA A 107 -11.28 14.66 -0.62
N ALA A 108 -10.91 15.45 -1.63
CA ALA A 108 -11.01 15.06 -3.04
C ALA A 108 -10.04 13.93 -3.43
N LEU A 109 -8.94 13.75 -2.69
CA LEU A 109 -7.91 12.74 -2.96
C LEU A 109 -8.09 11.46 -2.12
N VAL A 110 -8.80 11.54 -1.00
CA VAL A 110 -9.00 10.43 -0.07
C VAL A 110 -10.31 9.71 -0.40
N THR A 111 -10.22 8.48 -0.92
CA THR A 111 -11.41 7.64 -1.13
C THR A 111 -11.94 7.09 0.21
N PRO A 112 -13.21 6.63 0.28
CA PRO A 112 -13.75 6.02 1.49
C PRO A 112 -12.92 4.84 2.02
N GLU A 113 -12.29 4.07 1.14
CA GLU A 113 -11.39 2.98 1.53
C GLU A 113 -10.11 3.52 2.18
N LEU A 114 -9.52 4.58 1.62
CA LEU A 114 -8.33 5.23 2.21
C LEU A 114 -8.67 5.85 3.57
N GLU A 115 -9.85 6.47 3.69
CA GLU A 115 -10.35 7.01 4.95
C GLU A 115 -10.53 5.91 6.00
N ALA A 116 -11.09 4.75 5.62
CA ALA A 116 -11.25 3.62 6.52
C ALA A 116 -9.90 3.07 7.03
N VAL A 117 -8.89 2.97 6.16
CA VAL A 117 -7.53 2.54 6.56
C VAL A 117 -6.89 3.58 7.49
N GLY A 118 -7.03 4.88 7.18
CA GLY A 118 -6.58 5.96 8.06
C GLY A 118 -7.22 5.89 9.45
N LYS A 119 -8.55 5.72 9.51
CA LYS A 119 -9.29 5.58 10.77
C LYS A 119 -8.88 4.33 11.57
N LYS A 120 -8.59 3.22 10.88
CA LYS A 120 -8.06 1.99 11.51
C LYS A 120 -6.72 2.28 12.19
N LEU A 121 -5.81 2.97 11.52
CA LEU A 121 -4.53 3.37 12.10
C LEU A 121 -4.72 4.32 13.29
N ASP A 122 -5.51 5.37 13.15
CA ASP A 122 -5.74 6.36 14.22
C ASP A 122 -6.32 5.70 15.47
N THR A 123 -7.27 4.78 15.29
CA THR A 123 -7.87 4.00 16.39
C THR A 123 -6.82 3.12 17.07
N ALA A 124 -6.00 2.42 16.30
CA ALA A 124 -4.95 1.55 16.83
C ALA A 124 -3.85 2.33 17.58
N LEU A 125 -3.47 3.51 17.08
CA LEU A 125 -2.52 4.40 17.74
C LEU A 125 -3.09 4.98 19.04
N ALA A 126 -4.37 5.37 19.04
CA ALA A 126 -5.04 5.83 20.25
C ALA A 126 -5.11 4.72 21.30
N GLN A 127 -5.45 3.50 20.90
CA GLN A 127 -5.49 2.34 21.79
C GLN A 127 -4.10 2.00 22.33
N LEU A 128 -3.07 1.94 21.47
CA LEU A 128 -1.70 1.70 21.91
C LEU A 128 -1.27 2.70 22.99
N LYS A 129 -1.56 3.98 22.80
CA LYS A 129 -1.25 5.03 23.78
C LYS A 129 -1.94 4.80 25.12
N LEU A 130 -3.22 4.44 25.10
CA LEU A 130 -4.00 4.13 26.30
C LEU A 130 -3.51 2.86 27.00
N ASP A 131 -3.20 1.80 26.26
CA ASP A 131 -2.68 0.55 26.82
C ASP A 131 -1.32 0.74 27.48
N THR A 132 -0.52 1.64 26.91
CA THR A 132 0.86 1.89 27.35
C THR A 132 0.94 2.79 28.57
N PHE A 133 0.17 3.88 28.58
CA PHE A 133 0.30 4.97 29.56
C PHE A 133 -0.99 5.22 30.36
N GLY A 134 -2.07 4.51 30.06
CA GLY A 134 -3.37 4.76 30.66
C GLY A 134 -3.89 6.17 30.35
N PRO A 135 -4.77 6.72 31.21
CA PRO A 135 -5.30 8.08 31.08
C PRO A 135 -4.23 9.17 31.15
N ALA A 136 -3.07 8.89 31.76
CA ALA A 136 -1.97 9.83 31.97
C ALA A 136 -1.36 10.32 30.65
N VAL A 137 -1.54 9.60 29.54
CA VAL A 137 -1.10 10.06 28.21
C VAL A 137 -1.66 11.43 27.82
N ASN A 138 -2.83 11.78 28.35
CA ASN A 138 -3.44 13.08 28.11
C ASN A 138 -2.76 14.22 28.88
N GLU A 139 -1.92 13.92 29.88
CA GLU A 139 -1.20 14.91 30.68
C GLU A 139 0.24 15.12 30.17
N MET A 140 0.65 14.34 29.17
CA MET A 140 1.97 14.39 28.54
C MET A 140 1.99 15.36 27.36
N TYR A 141 3.16 15.91 27.06
CA TYR A 141 3.42 16.50 25.75
C TYR A 141 3.51 15.40 24.69
N SER A 142 3.11 15.70 23.45
CA SER A 142 3.32 14.81 22.32
C SER A 142 4.14 15.49 21.23
N ILE A 143 5.21 14.82 20.78
CA ILE A 143 5.96 15.24 19.59
C ILE A 143 5.29 14.60 18.37
N GLY A 144 4.71 15.42 17.51
CA GLY A 144 3.99 14.95 16.32
C GLY A 144 4.93 14.61 15.16
N ARG A 145 5.70 15.59 14.72
CA ARG A 145 6.72 15.45 13.67
C ARG A 145 7.96 16.22 14.07
N LEU A 146 9.13 15.62 13.94
CA LEU A 146 10.42 16.28 14.08
C LEU A 146 11.22 15.99 12.81
N ALA A 147 11.49 17.03 12.03
CA ALA A 147 12.08 16.95 10.71
C ALA A 147 13.32 17.82 10.59
N THR A 148 14.28 17.37 9.80
CA THR A 148 15.43 18.15 9.34
C THR A 148 15.61 17.86 7.86
N SER A 149 15.64 18.90 7.03
CA SER A 149 15.76 18.75 5.58
C SER A 149 17.07 18.03 5.23
N PRO A 150 17.12 17.23 4.14
CA PRO A 150 18.28 16.43 3.78
C PRO A 150 19.61 17.20 3.74
N GLY A 151 19.60 18.42 3.16
CA GLY A 151 20.79 19.30 3.08
C GLY A 151 21.27 19.85 4.44
N HIS A 152 20.44 19.75 5.48
CA HIS A 152 20.70 20.30 6.81
C HIS A 152 20.89 19.21 7.88
N GLN A 153 20.88 17.94 7.49
CA GLN A 153 21.13 16.83 8.40
C GLN A 153 22.56 16.88 8.97
N ARG A 154 22.76 16.24 10.12
CA ARG A 154 24.05 16.17 10.85
C ARG A 154 24.57 17.52 11.38
N LYS A 155 23.80 18.61 11.26
CA LYS A 155 24.08 19.92 11.89
C LYS A 155 23.55 20.04 13.33
N GLY A 156 22.85 19.02 13.85
CA GLY A 156 22.27 19.04 15.20
C GLY A 156 20.95 19.80 15.34
N LEU A 157 20.37 20.31 14.25
CA LEU A 157 19.14 21.13 14.29
C LEU A 157 17.95 20.42 14.95
N GLY A 158 17.73 19.15 14.62
CA GLY A 158 16.68 18.35 15.26
C GLY A 158 16.89 18.17 16.78
N ARG A 159 18.15 18.13 17.24
CA ARG A 159 18.48 18.09 18.67
C ARG A 159 18.12 19.41 19.34
N ILE A 160 18.46 20.54 18.73
CA ILE A 160 18.13 21.88 19.26
C ILE A 160 16.62 22.01 19.46
N LEU A 161 15.82 21.62 18.45
CA LEU A 161 14.36 21.65 18.54
C LEU A 161 13.81 20.69 19.61
N LEU A 162 14.40 19.50 19.75
CA LEU A 162 14.02 18.54 20.76
C LEU A 162 14.34 19.03 22.18
N ASP A 163 15.51 19.66 22.39
CA ASP A 163 15.92 20.19 23.68
C ASP A 163 14.95 21.26 24.18
N VAL A 164 14.40 22.10 23.30
CA VAL A 164 13.38 23.10 23.68
C VAL A 164 12.17 22.45 24.37
N ILE A 165 11.66 21.33 23.84
CA ILE A 165 10.50 20.65 24.43
C ILE A 165 10.90 19.82 25.65
N LEU A 166 12.09 19.21 25.65
CA LEU A 166 12.61 18.48 26.83
C LEU A 166 12.81 19.41 28.02
N ASP A 167 13.37 20.59 27.81
CA ASP A 167 13.55 21.61 28.86
C ASP A 167 12.20 22.09 29.40
N ARG A 168 11.25 22.37 28.49
CA ARG A 168 9.91 22.79 28.88
C ARG A 168 9.19 21.74 29.71
N ALA A 169 9.17 20.49 29.24
CA ALA A 169 8.51 19.40 29.93
C ALA A 169 9.14 19.14 31.31
N ARG A 170 10.46 19.24 31.44
CA ARG A 170 11.17 19.20 32.73
C ARG A 170 10.73 20.33 33.66
N ASN A 171 10.67 21.56 33.17
CA ASN A 171 10.27 22.72 33.98
C ASN A 171 8.80 22.64 34.44
N GLU A 172 7.94 22.02 33.64
CA GLU A 172 6.53 21.80 33.97
C GLU A 172 6.27 20.50 34.72
N ASN A 173 7.30 19.69 34.98
CA ASN A 173 7.20 18.36 35.57
C ASN A 173 6.20 17.45 34.81
N ARG A 174 6.35 17.41 33.48
CA ARG A 174 5.53 16.61 32.57
C ARG A 174 6.39 15.68 31.74
N ASP A 175 5.83 14.53 31.39
CA ASP A 175 6.46 13.60 30.46
C ASP A 175 6.18 13.95 28.99
N ILE A 176 6.96 13.36 28.09
CA ILE A 176 6.81 13.48 26.65
C ILE A 176 6.59 12.10 26.03
N ALA A 177 5.57 11.96 25.21
CA ALA A 177 5.33 10.78 24.38
C ALA A 177 5.56 11.10 22.89
N LEU A 178 6.00 10.10 22.13
CA LEU A 178 6.05 10.16 20.68
C LEU A 178 5.83 8.77 20.08
N VAL A 179 5.39 8.74 18.83
CA VAL A 179 5.32 7.52 18.03
C VAL A 179 6.15 7.75 16.77
N THR A 180 7.00 6.81 16.42
CA THR A 180 7.77 6.85 15.17
C THR A 180 7.57 5.56 14.37
N PRO A 181 7.11 5.65 13.11
CA PRO A 181 7.06 4.51 12.21
C PRO A 181 8.40 4.24 11.51
N THR A 182 9.45 5.01 11.83
CA THR A 182 10.75 5.00 11.15
C THR A 182 11.79 4.30 12.03
N PRO A 183 12.15 3.02 11.75
CA PRO A 183 13.08 2.28 12.61
C PRO A 183 14.47 2.92 12.70
N SER A 184 14.92 3.59 11.63
CA SER A 184 16.27 4.18 11.55
C SER A 184 16.49 5.35 12.52
N VAL A 185 15.44 6.01 13.00
CA VAL A 185 15.57 7.11 13.98
C VAL A 185 15.39 6.65 15.43
N ARG A 186 15.01 5.39 15.66
CA ARG A 186 14.77 4.84 17.00
C ARG A 186 15.98 5.02 17.91
N ASP A 187 17.15 4.61 17.44
CA ASP A 187 18.37 4.66 18.26
C ASP A 187 18.79 6.10 18.55
N TRP A 188 18.40 7.05 17.70
CA TRP A 188 18.59 8.47 17.97
C TRP A 188 17.76 8.90 19.18
N TYR A 189 16.46 8.60 19.22
CA TYR A 189 15.61 8.92 20.37
C TYR A 189 16.06 8.23 21.66
N LEU A 190 16.49 6.96 21.60
CA LEU A 190 17.04 6.25 22.77
C LEU A 190 18.24 6.99 23.37
N ARG A 191 19.16 7.49 22.54
CA ARG A 191 20.29 8.31 23.00
C ARG A 191 19.88 9.64 23.62
N MET A 192 18.69 10.15 23.29
CA MET A 192 18.14 11.37 23.89
C MET A 192 17.40 11.10 25.22
N GLY A 193 17.38 9.85 25.69
CA GLY A 193 16.73 9.46 26.94
C GLY A 193 15.28 8.98 26.81
N PHE A 194 14.79 8.76 25.58
CA PHE A 194 13.49 8.12 25.41
C PHE A 194 13.57 6.61 25.65
N HIS A 195 12.47 6.03 26.13
CA HIS A 195 12.31 4.60 26.33
C HIS A 195 11.17 4.06 25.46
N ILE A 196 11.29 2.80 25.03
CA ILE A 196 10.23 2.12 24.27
C ILE A 196 9.25 1.54 25.28
N HIS A 197 8.01 2.02 25.26
CA HIS A 197 6.95 1.52 26.12
C HIS A 197 5.92 0.64 25.39
N GLY A 198 5.85 0.70 24.06
CA GLY A 198 4.92 -0.09 23.28
C GLY A 198 5.31 -0.20 21.81
N LYS A 199 4.76 -1.19 21.12
CA LYS A 199 4.94 -1.43 19.68
C LYS A 199 3.58 -1.75 19.06
N LEU A 200 3.29 -1.14 17.92
CA LEU A 200 2.09 -1.44 17.13
C LEU A 200 2.49 -2.28 15.92
N ASP A 201 2.05 -3.53 15.89
CA ASP A 201 2.10 -4.39 14.71
C ASP A 201 0.71 -4.34 14.05
N ILE A 202 0.60 -3.59 12.94
CA ILE A 202 -0.65 -3.36 12.23
C ILE A 202 -0.47 -3.58 10.73
N GLU A 203 -1.38 -4.37 10.15
CA GLU A 203 -1.47 -4.50 8.70
C GLU A 203 -2.38 -3.40 8.14
N LEU A 204 -1.75 -2.46 7.45
CA LEU A 204 -2.38 -1.39 6.68
C LEU A 204 -2.17 -1.75 5.20
N ARG A 205 -3.19 -2.30 4.56
CA ARG A 205 -3.18 -2.55 3.12
C ARG A 205 -4.42 -1.93 2.50
N VAL A 206 -4.20 -0.95 1.63
CA VAL A 206 -5.18 -0.58 0.62
C VAL A 206 -5.12 -1.69 -0.44
N ALA A 207 -6.26 -2.28 -0.79
CA ALA A 207 -6.29 -3.29 -1.85
C ALA A 207 -5.73 -2.68 -3.16
N SER A 208 -4.70 -3.30 -3.74
CA SER A 208 -4.11 -2.86 -5.00
C SER A 208 -5.17 -2.86 -6.11
N LEU A 209 -4.92 -2.17 -7.23
CA LEU A 209 -5.82 -2.24 -8.39
C LEU A 209 -6.05 -3.70 -8.83
N SER A 210 -4.99 -4.52 -8.81
CA SER A 210 -5.07 -5.97 -9.03
C SER A 210 -5.99 -6.66 -8.02
N SER A 211 -5.79 -6.46 -6.73
CA SER A 211 -6.63 -7.08 -5.70
C SER A 211 -8.10 -6.65 -5.79
N ARG A 212 -8.38 -5.37 -6.09
CA ARG A 212 -9.74 -4.87 -6.31
C ARG A 212 -10.39 -5.52 -7.53
N ARG A 213 -9.64 -5.65 -8.62
CA ARG A 213 -10.09 -6.34 -9.82
C ARG A 213 -10.42 -7.81 -9.53
N LEU A 214 -9.55 -8.52 -8.81
CA LEU A 214 -9.74 -9.93 -8.45
C LEU A 214 -10.89 -10.13 -7.47
N MET A 215 -11.07 -9.25 -6.49
CA MET A 215 -12.24 -9.29 -5.61
C MET A 215 -13.55 -9.16 -6.41
N LYS A 216 -13.57 -8.28 -7.42
CA LYS A 216 -14.73 -8.14 -8.31
C LYS A 216 -14.96 -9.41 -9.13
N GLU A 217 -13.93 -9.94 -9.78
CA GLU A 217 -14.04 -11.19 -10.55
C GLU A 217 -14.51 -12.37 -9.68
N LEU A 218 -14.01 -12.49 -8.46
CA LEU A 218 -14.41 -13.54 -7.53
C LEU A 218 -15.86 -13.37 -7.06
N ALA A 219 -16.28 -12.12 -6.83
CA ALA A 219 -17.68 -11.82 -6.50
C ALA A 219 -18.60 -12.18 -7.67
N ASP A 220 -18.22 -11.85 -8.90
CA ASP A 220 -18.97 -12.19 -10.11
C ASP A 220 -19.05 -13.72 -10.29
N ILE A 221 -17.96 -14.47 -10.06
CA ILE A 221 -17.96 -15.94 -10.10
C ILE A 221 -18.89 -16.53 -9.02
N LYS A 222 -18.84 -16.00 -7.79
CA LYS A 222 -19.69 -16.50 -6.68
C LYS A 222 -21.17 -16.15 -6.90
N GLY A 223 -21.47 -14.99 -7.49
CA GLY A 223 -22.83 -14.52 -7.73
C GLY A 223 -23.48 -15.17 -8.95
N ASN A 224 -22.74 -15.29 -10.05
CA ASN A 224 -23.28 -15.74 -11.34
C ASN A 224 -22.92 -17.19 -11.68
N GLY A 225 -22.00 -17.80 -10.94
CA GLY A 225 -21.41 -19.09 -11.27
C GLY A 225 -20.38 -19.01 -12.41
N THR A 226 -19.91 -20.18 -12.82
CA THR A 226 -19.03 -20.36 -13.99
C THR A 226 -19.80 -21.02 -15.14
N PRO A 227 -19.36 -20.85 -16.41
CA PRO A 227 -19.94 -21.57 -17.54
C PRO A 227 -19.90 -23.10 -17.34
N THR A 228 -20.82 -23.81 -18.00
CA THR A 228 -20.92 -25.27 -17.88
C THR A 228 -19.62 -25.96 -18.26
N GLY A 229 -19.19 -26.93 -17.46
CA GLY A 229 -17.92 -27.63 -17.63
C GLY A 229 -16.71 -26.86 -17.07
N ILE A 230 -16.89 -25.66 -16.52
CA ILE A 230 -15.86 -24.92 -15.78
C ILE A 230 -16.32 -24.84 -14.33
N ALA A 231 -15.43 -25.07 -13.37
CA ALA A 231 -15.73 -24.84 -11.95
C ALA A 231 -14.51 -24.27 -11.21
N LEU A 232 -14.76 -23.32 -10.31
CA LEU A 232 -13.73 -22.81 -9.40
C LEU A 232 -13.48 -23.85 -8.29
N VAL A 233 -12.24 -24.31 -8.16
CA VAL A 233 -11.80 -25.28 -7.14
C VAL A 233 -11.26 -24.57 -5.92
N SER A 234 -10.37 -23.61 -6.11
CA SER A 234 -9.78 -22.82 -5.02
C SER A 234 -9.52 -21.39 -5.45
N ALA A 235 -9.73 -20.48 -4.50
CA ALA A 235 -9.41 -19.05 -4.58
C ALA A 235 -9.08 -18.54 -3.17
N ASP A 236 -8.20 -19.28 -2.48
CA ASP A 236 -7.90 -19.07 -1.06
C ASP A 236 -7.18 -17.73 -0.81
N ASN A 237 -6.50 -17.21 -1.83
CA ASN A 237 -5.87 -15.91 -1.85
C ASN A 237 -6.11 -15.18 -3.18
N MET A 238 -5.66 -13.93 -3.27
CA MET A 238 -5.77 -13.08 -4.47
C MET A 238 -4.53 -13.20 -5.37
N GLU A 239 -3.76 -14.28 -5.26
CA GLU A 239 -2.53 -14.51 -6.00
C GLU A 239 -2.63 -15.74 -6.91
N GLU A 240 -3.34 -16.79 -6.50
CA GLU A 240 -3.46 -18.04 -7.25
C GLU A 240 -4.87 -18.63 -7.12
N TRP A 241 -5.52 -18.87 -8.26
CA TRP A 241 -6.79 -19.58 -8.35
C TRP A 241 -6.64 -20.87 -9.17
N VAL A 242 -7.41 -21.89 -8.81
CA VAL A 242 -7.48 -23.16 -9.54
C VAL A 242 -8.91 -23.40 -10.02
N PHE A 243 -9.04 -23.69 -11.30
CA PHE A 243 -10.29 -24.08 -11.95
C PHE A 243 -10.20 -25.51 -12.46
N THR A 244 -11.33 -26.22 -12.55
CA THR A 244 -11.45 -27.43 -13.37
C THR A 244 -12.15 -27.12 -14.68
N ILE A 245 -11.69 -27.76 -15.76
CA ILE A 245 -12.24 -27.64 -17.11
C ILE A 245 -12.59 -29.04 -17.62
N GLN A 246 -13.81 -29.17 -18.13
CA GLN A 246 -14.36 -30.33 -18.83
C GLN A 246 -14.91 -29.83 -20.17
N VAL A 247 -14.63 -30.57 -21.24
CA VAL A 247 -15.27 -30.34 -22.54
C VAL A 247 -16.51 -31.23 -22.61
N LEU A 248 -17.65 -30.62 -22.94
CA LEU A 248 -18.93 -31.29 -23.08
C LEU A 248 -19.14 -31.68 -24.54
N GLY A 249 -19.90 -32.75 -24.79
CA GLY A 249 -20.16 -33.27 -26.13
C GLY A 249 -19.55 -34.65 -26.34
N ASP A 250 -20.17 -35.45 -27.19
CA ASP A 250 -19.72 -36.81 -27.51
C ASP A 250 -18.64 -36.83 -28.60
N GLU A 251 -18.53 -35.74 -29.35
CA GLU A 251 -17.58 -35.52 -30.44
C GLU A 251 -16.18 -35.09 -29.99
N THR A 252 -16.02 -34.66 -28.73
CA THR A 252 -14.71 -34.26 -28.22
C THR A 252 -13.82 -35.46 -27.93
N VAL A 253 -12.53 -35.34 -28.28
CA VAL A 253 -11.53 -36.35 -27.91
C VAL A 253 -11.27 -36.41 -26.39
N TYR A 254 -11.70 -35.40 -25.63
CA TYR A 254 -11.49 -35.29 -24.16
C TYR A 254 -12.70 -35.73 -23.33
N ARG A 255 -13.63 -36.49 -23.91
CA ARG A 255 -14.85 -36.93 -23.24
C ARG A 255 -14.58 -37.62 -21.91
N GLY A 256 -15.24 -37.15 -20.86
CA GLY A 256 -15.14 -37.71 -19.49
C GLY A 256 -13.87 -37.32 -18.74
N GLU A 257 -12.99 -36.51 -19.33
CA GLU A 257 -11.77 -36.03 -18.67
C GLU A 257 -11.99 -34.68 -17.99
N THR A 258 -11.26 -34.46 -16.89
CA THR A 258 -11.28 -33.21 -16.13
C THR A 258 -9.86 -32.73 -15.94
N PHE A 259 -9.57 -31.50 -16.37
CA PHE A 259 -8.25 -30.89 -16.26
C PHE A 259 -8.29 -29.76 -15.26
N ALA A 260 -7.25 -29.61 -14.44
CA ALA A 260 -7.14 -28.45 -13.55
C ALA A 260 -6.25 -27.37 -14.18
N LEU A 261 -6.76 -26.15 -14.24
CA LEU A 261 -6.09 -24.96 -14.72
C LEU A 261 -5.72 -24.07 -13.52
N ARG A 262 -4.43 -23.82 -13.34
CA ARG A 262 -3.90 -22.87 -12.34
C ARG A 262 -3.67 -21.52 -13.01
N ILE A 263 -4.19 -20.47 -12.38
CA ILE A 263 -4.02 -19.08 -12.78
C ILE A 263 -3.33 -18.34 -11.63
N ARG A 264 -2.14 -17.78 -11.88
CA ARG A 264 -1.40 -16.93 -10.94
C ARG A 264 -1.40 -15.48 -11.40
N PHE A 265 -1.84 -14.58 -10.54
CA PHE A 265 -1.99 -13.17 -10.83
C PHE A 265 -0.75 -12.39 -10.37
N GLY A 266 -0.20 -11.59 -11.28
CA GLY A 266 0.87 -10.65 -10.94
C GLY A 266 0.33 -9.34 -10.35
N GLU A 267 1.22 -8.54 -9.78
CA GLU A 267 0.88 -7.22 -9.21
C GLU A 267 0.28 -6.27 -10.24
N ARG A 268 0.67 -6.41 -11.52
CA ARG A 268 0.20 -5.60 -12.65
C ARG A 268 -1.06 -6.14 -13.33
N TYR A 269 -1.69 -7.21 -12.83
CA TYR A 269 -2.98 -7.66 -13.35
C TYR A 269 -4.06 -6.57 -13.14
N PRO A 270 -4.96 -6.31 -14.11
CA PRO A 270 -5.15 -6.99 -15.40
C PRO A 270 -4.37 -6.32 -16.56
N ILE A 271 -3.49 -5.36 -16.30
CA ILE A 271 -2.68 -4.73 -17.35
C ILE A 271 -1.75 -5.76 -18.01
N GLU A 272 -1.13 -6.61 -17.19
CA GLU A 272 -0.42 -7.80 -17.68
C GLU A 272 -1.27 -9.05 -17.56
N TYR A 273 -1.08 -9.98 -18.48
CA TYR A 273 -1.69 -11.30 -18.43
C TYR A 273 -1.20 -12.11 -17.22
N PRO A 274 -2.07 -12.96 -16.65
CA PRO A 274 -1.68 -13.86 -15.57
C PRO A 274 -0.80 -15.00 -16.09
N GLU A 275 -0.05 -15.63 -15.19
CA GLU A 275 0.60 -16.90 -15.47
C GLU A 275 -0.46 -18.01 -15.45
N VAL A 276 -0.54 -18.81 -16.51
CA VAL A 276 -1.57 -19.85 -16.65
C VAL A 276 -0.93 -21.17 -17.07
N THR A 277 -1.27 -22.24 -16.35
CA THR A 277 -0.74 -23.59 -16.59
C THR A 277 -1.79 -24.65 -16.24
N PHE A 278 -1.82 -25.76 -16.97
CA PHE A 278 -2.50 -26.95 -16.49
C PHE A 278 -1.68 -27.61 -15.37
N LEU A 279 -2.33 -28.11 -14.32
CA LEU A 279 -1.64 -28.84 -13.26
C LEU A 279 -1.14 -30.19 -13.80
N ALA A 280 0.16 -30.41 -13.63
CA ALA A 280 0.85 -31.64 -14.04
C ALA A 280 1.26 -32.55 -12.87
N HIS A 281 0.60 -32.41 -11.72
CA HIS A 281 0.92 -33.14 -10.50
C HIS A 281 -0.34 -33.48 -9.70
N GLY A 282 -0.15 -34.35 -8.69
CA GLY A 282 -1.26 -34.87 -7.88
C GLY A 282 -2.18 -35.76 -8.72
N GLN A 283 -3.49 -35.49 -8.62
CA GLN A 283 -4.52 -36.22 -9.37
C GLN A 283 -4.74 -35.69 -10.79
N TYR A 284 -4.17 -34.53 -11.13
CA TYR A 284 -4.39 -33.90 -12.43
C TYR A 284 -3.23 -34.18 -13.39
N LYS A 285 -3.57 -34.32 -14.67
CA LYS A 285 -2.62 -34.42 -15.78
C LYS A 285 -2.97 -33.35 -16.82
N PRO A 286 -2.00 -32.76 -17.52
CA PRO A 286 -2.31 -31.83 -18.60
C PRO A 286 -3.00 -32.56 -19.75
N PRO A 287 -3.92 -31.90 -20.47
CA PRO A 287 -4.50 -32.46 -21.68
C PRO A 287 -3.43 -32.66 -22.74
N MET A 288 -3.46 -33.81 -23.40
CA MET A 288 -2.59 -34.09 -24.56
C MET A 288 -3.09 -33.31 -25.79
N HIS A 289 -2.60 -32.09 -25.95
CA HIS A 289 -3.05 -31.12 -26.94
C HIS A 289 -1.87 -30.45 -27.68
N PRO A 290 -1.98 -30.13 -28.99
CA PRO A 290 -0.91 -29.49 -29.77
C PRO A 290 -0.35 -28.17 -29.22
N HIS A 291 -1.06 -27.54 -28.29
CA HIS A 291 -0.69 -26.28 -27.62
C HIS A 291 -0.44 -26.43 -26.10
N VAL A 292 -0.47 -27.64 -25.57
CA VAL A 292 -0.25 -27.90 -24.14
C VAL A 292 0.91 -28.84 -23.96
N TYR A 293 1.93 -28.41 -23.23
CA TYR A 293 3.12 -29.21 -22.96
C TYR A 293 2.90 -30.14 -21.78
N THR A 294 3.69 -31.21 -21.71
CA THR A 294 3.62 -32.21 -20.63
C THR A 294 3.91 -31.65 -19.23
N ASN A 295 4.58 -30.50 -19.12
CA ASN A 295 4.74 -29.77 -17.85
C ASN A 295 3.56 -28.83 -17.51
N GLY A 296 2.52 -28.81 -18.34
CA GLY A 296 1.32 -27.99 -18.15
C GLY A 296 1.38 -26.61 -18.79
N HIS A 297 2.49 -26.21 -19.40
CA HIS A 297 2.60 -24.93 -20.08
C HIS A 297 1.70 -24.87 -21.31
N ILE A 298 1.21 -23.67 -21.62
CA ILE A 298 0.22 -23.45 -22.67
C ILE A 298 0.76 -22.42 -23.66
N CYS A 299 0.76 -22.76 -24.94
CA CYS A 299 1.04 -21.84 -26.03
C CYS A 299 -0.29 -21.29 -26.58
N ALA A 300 -0.76 -20.17 -26.04
CA ALA A 300 -1.98 -19.51 -26.51
C ALA A 300 -1.77 -17.99 -26.56
N SER A 301 -2.16 -17.35 -27.65
CA SER A 301 -1.95 -15.92 -27.91
C SER A 301 -2.59 -15.00 -26.86
N ILE A 302 -3.73 -15.42 -26.29
CA ILE A 302 -4.41 -14.75 -25.16
C ILE A 302 -3.53 -14.63 -23.91
N LEU A 303 -2.53 -15.51 -23.77
CA LEU A 303 -1.53 -15.52 -22.69
C LEU A 303 -0.24 -14.81 -23.13
N GLY A 304 -0.36 -13.81 -24.00
CA GLY A 304 0.75 -13.07 -24.57
C GLY A 304 0.28 -11.86 -25.36
N PRO A 305 0.51 -11.80 -26.69
CA PRO A 305 0.27 -10.60 -27.49
C PRO A 305 -1.21 -10.21 -27.62
N GLU A 306 -2.15 -11.14 -27.48
CA GLU A 306 -3.60 -10.87 -27.60
C GLU A 306 -4.29 -10.66 -26.25
N TRP A 307 -3.51 -10.61 -25.16
CA TRP A 307 -4.07 -10.23 -23.87
C TRP A 307 -4.60 -8.79 -23.89
N SER A 308 -5.77 -8.60 -23.30
CA SER A 308 -6.36 -7.28 -23.06
C SER A 308 -6.85 -7.20 -21.61
N PRO A 309 -6.69 -6.06 -20.91
CA PRO A 309 -7.20 -5.87 -19.55
C PRO A 309 -8.72 -6.02 -19.40
N VAL A 310 -9.46 -6.08 -20.51
CA VAL A 310 -10.90 -6.40 -20.54
C VAL A 310 -11.16 -7.89 -20.25
N LEU A 311 -10.20 -8.77 -20.56
CA LEU A 311 -10.29 -10.20 -20.28
C LEU A 311 -10.15 -10.48 -18.78
N ASN A 312 -10.69 -11.62 -18.33
CA ASN A 312 -10.72 -12.03 -16.93
C ASN A 312 -10.39 -13.54 -16.76
N ALA A 313 -10.31 -14.02 -15.52
CA ALA A 313 -9.98 -15.42 -15.24
C ALA A 313 -10.96 -16.42 -15.89
N VAL A 314 -12.26 -16.09 -15.92
CA VAL A 314 -13.29 -16.92 -16.56
C VAL A 314 -13.13 -16.91 -18.09
N SER A 315 -12.83 -15.76 -18.70
CA SER A 315 -12.55 -15.65 -20.14
C SER A 315 -11.39 -16.56 -20.54
N VAL A 316 -10.30 -16.59 -19.74
CA VAL A 316 -9.18 -17.52 -19.97
C VAL A 316 -9.66 -18.97 -19.92
N CYS A 317 -10.46 -19.35 -18.92
CA CYS A 317 -10.99 -20.71 -18.81
C CYS A 317 -11.88 -21.09 -20.00
N ILE A 318 -12.72 -20.17 -20.48
CA ILE A 318 -13.55 -20.37 -21.68
C ILE A 318 -12.65 -20.60 -22.90
N THR A 319 -11.61 -19.77 -23.10
CA THR A 319 -10.67 -19.95 -24.21
C THR A 319 -9.96 -21.30 -24.15
N MET A 320 -9.52 -21.75 -22.97
CA MET A 320 -8.92 -23.07 -22.79
C MET A 320 -9.93 -24.19 -23.09
N GLN A 321 -11.17 -24.06 -22.63
CA GLN A 321 -12.24 -25.03 -22.91
C GLN A 321 -12.54 -25.10 -24.42
N SER A 322 -12.62 -23.96 -25.11
CA SER A 322 -12.85 -23.91 -26.56
C SER A 322 -11.68 -24.49 -27.37
N MET A 323 -10.44 -24.22 -26.96
CA MET A 323 -9.24 -24.80 -27.57
C MET A 323 -9.28 -26.34 -27.47
N LEU A 324 -9.65 -26.89 -26.31
CA LEU A 324 -9.79 -28.34 -26.15
C LEU A 324 -10.98 -28.89 -26.95
N ALA A 325 -12.08 -28.15 -27.06
CA ALA A 325 -13.26 -28.57 -27.82
C ALA A 325 -13.02 -28.65 -29.34
N SER A 326 -12.19 -27.76 -29.89
CA SER A 326 -11.89 -27.74 -31.33
C SER A 326 -10.90 -28.83 -31.76
N CYS A 327 -10.13 -29.38 -30.81
CA CYS A 327 -9.11 -30.39 -31.05
C CYS A 327 -9.70 -31.70 -31.61
N LYS A 328 -9.18 -32.15 -32.76
CA LYS A 328 -9.62 -33.39 -33.43
C LYS A 328 -8.77 -34.62 -33.12
N LYS A 329 -7.58 -34.42 -32.55
CA LYS A 329 -6.63 -35.49 -32.25
C LYS A 329 -5.75 -35.13 -31.06
N LYS A 330 -5.61 -36.06 -30.11
CA LYS A 330 -4.70 -35.93 -28.98
C LYS A 330 -3.26 -36.13 -29.44
N GLU A 331 -2.47 -35.08 -29.38
CA GLU A 331 -1.04 -35.11 -29.65
C GLU A 331 -0.33 -34.01 -28.87
N TRP A 332 0.95 -34.22 -28.56
CA TRP A 332 1.77 -33.21 -27.90
C TRP A 332 2.30 -32.19 -28.91
N PRO A 333 2.66 -30.96 -28.47
CA PRO A 333 3.31 -29.98 -29.33
C PRO A 333 4.60 -30.55 -29.94
N LYS A 334 4.91 -30.11 -31.17
CA LYS A 334 6.21 -30.41 -31.79
C LYS A 334 7.33 -29.89 -30.88
N GLY A 335 8.28 -30.76 -30.54
CA GLY A 335 9.40 -30.40 -29.66
C GLY A 335 9.07 -30.39 -28.17
N ASN A 336 7.97 -31.03 -27.72
CA ASN A 336 7.59 -31.12 -26.30
C ASN A 336 8.76 -31.44 -25.37
N ASP A 337 9.49 -32.53 -25.62
CA ASP A 337 10.53 -33.00 -24.70
C ASP A 337 11.71 -32.02 -24.63
N SER A 338 12.07 -31.42 -25.77
CA SER A 338 13.12 -30.40 -25.87
C SER A 338 12.74 -29.13 -25.11
N TYR A 339 11.49 -28.68 -25.25
CA TYR A 339 10.97 -27.54 -24.52
C TYR A 339 10.96 -27.80 -23.02
N VAL A 340 10.33 -28.89 -22.59
CA VAL A 340 10.15 -29.22 -21.16
C VAL A 340 11.48 -29.38 -20.44
N ALA A 341 12.50 -29.92 -21.09
CA ALA A 341 13.84 -30.05 -20.53
C ALA A 341 14.51 -28.70 -20.20
N ARG A 342 14.05 -27.60 -20.79
CA ARG A 342 14.65 -26.25 -20.66
C ARG A 342 13.66 -25.19 -20.17
N ALA A 343 12.40 -25.57 -19.96
CA ALA A 343 11.33 -24.63 -19.66
C ALA A 343 11.58 -23.97 -18.29
N PRO A 344 11.45 -22.63 -18.19
CA PRO A 344 11.47 -21.95 -16.91
C PRO A 344 10.26 -22.39 -16.06
N ALA A 345 10.32 -22.20 -14.74
CA ALA A 345 9.16 -22.49 -13.89
C ALA A 345 7.95 -21.59 -14.21
N ASN A 346 8.20 -20.34 -14.63
CA ASN A 346 7.16 -19.41 -15.07
C ASN A 346 7.07 -19.39 -16.61
N PRO A 347 5.97 -19.85 -17.23
CA PRO A 347 5.80 -19.84 -18.68
C PRO A 347 5.88 -18.44 -19.31
N LYS A 348 5.64 -17.35 -18.57
CA LYS A 348 5.77 -15.97 -19.07
C LYS A 348 7.20 -15.65 -19.54
N HIS A 349 8.21 -16.39 -19.08
CA HIS A 349 9.60 -16.21 -19.49
C HIS A 349 9.96 -17.04 -20.74
N THR A 350 8.99 -17.75 -21.32
CA THR A 350 9.17 -18.47 -22.58
C THR A 350 8.88 -17.54 -23.75
N ARG A 351 9.73 -17.56 -24.78
CA ARG A 351 9.41 -16.95 -26.07
C ARG A 351 8.61 -17.96 -26.91
N TRP A 352 7.31 -17.74 -26.99
CA TRP A 352 6.41 -18.55 -27.81
C TRP A 352 6.51 -18.16 -29.28
N GLU A 353 6.53 -19.16 -30.16
CA GLU A 353 6.27 -18.99 -31.58
C GLU A 353 4.85 -19.47 -31.84
N TYR A 354 3.95 -18.53 -32.14
CA TYR A 354 2.58 -18.84 -32.50
C TYR A 354 2.56 -19.22 -33.97
N HIS A 355 2.28 -20.48 -34.25
CA HIS A 355 2.00 -20.93 -35.61
C HIS A 355 0.49 -20.74 -35.82
N ASP A 356 0.12 -19.77 -36.64
CA ASP A 356 -1.24 -19.63 -37.13
C ASP A 356 -1.52 -20.82 -38.06
N ASP A 357 -2.16 -21.85 -37.51
CA ASP A 357 -2.80 -22.85 -38.33
C ASP A 357 -4.06 -22.16 -38.91
N THR A 358 -3.92 -21.57 -40.11
CA THR A 358 -5.04 -21.03 -40.88
C THR A 358 -6.21 -22.02 -40.84
N VAL A 359 -7.32 -21.56 -40.26
CA VAL A 359 -8.62 -22.25 -40.16
C VAL A 359 -9.11 -22.74 -41.52
#